data_AF-A0A847BF08-F1
#
_entry.id   AF-A0A847BF08-F1
#
_cell.length_a   1.000
_cell.length_b   1.000
_cell.length_c   1.000
_cell.angle_alpha   90.00
_cell.angle_beta   90.00
_cell.angle_gamma   90.00
#
_symmetry.space_group_name_H-M   'P 1'
#
loop_
_entity.id
_entity.type
_entity.pdbx_description
1 polymer ?
#
loop_
_entity_poly.entity_id
_entity_poly.type
_entity_poly.pdbx_seq_one_letter_code
_entity_poly.pdbx_strand_id
1 'polypeptide(L)'
;RILMAFPMGLPGWLVAAVDVAFLPLVAGIMAQLVIAGKRWRNLLFVPALALLALANLLMHLGVLKGDALLIREGAYLAVLLITLMMVLVGGRVIAMFTANRLGLTRKPPIPALELLSLGSVMVAMLCQLLIACGVAVPAELQAGFLVVAALANALRMSRWGALHSWREPLLWGLHLSYAFIPLGLGMWAWALLTGSRAEAAVHALVIGGMGTMMLAMMARVSLGHTARPIRTLPGIGVALGLMAAAALLRAPVLVLFPQVTHWTYNLGIIFWCIAYLIFLFHYTRPLLAARIDGKDG
;
A
#
# COMPACT_ATOMS: atom_id res chain seq x y z
N ARG A 1 5.44 -11.32 16.05
CA ARG A 1 6.39 -10.16 16.05
C ARG A 1 7.39 -10.16 17.21
N ILE A 2 7.01 -10.17 18.50
CA ILE A 2 7.99 -10.25 19.62
C ILE A 2 8.84 -11.52 19.52
N LEU A 3 8.21 -12.67 19.28
CA LEU A 3 8.90 -13.95 19.07
C LEU A 3 9.83 -13.98 17.84
N MET A 4 9.60 -13.12 16.84
CA MET A 4 10.52 -13.01 15.70
C MET A 4 11.74 -12.14 16.05
N ALA A 5 11.54 -11.09 16.87
CA ALA A 5 12.64 -10.24 17.33
C ALA A 5 13.50 -10.93 18.40
N PHE A 6 12.86 -11.70 19.28
CA PHE A 6 13.49 -12.43 20.38
C PHE A 6 12.98 -13.88 20.34
N PRO A 7 13.59 -14.75 19.52
CA PRO A 7 13.17 -16.14 19.38
C PRO A 7 13.43 -16.98 20.63
N MET A 8 14.24 -16.52 21.58
CA MET A 8 14.47 -17.17 22.88
C MET A 8 14.89 -18.66 22.77
N GLY A 9 15.59 -19.03 21.68
CA GLY A 9 16.00 -20.41 21.42
C GLY A 9 14.88 -21.34 20.94
N LEU A 10 13.68 -20.82 20.66
CA LEU A 10 12.58 -21.61 20.09
C LEU A 10 12.91 -22.08 18.67
N PRO A 11 12.40 -23.26 18.26
CA PRO A 11 12.62 -23.76 16.92
C PRO A 11 11.92 -22.87 15.89
N GLY A 12 12.57 -22.65 14.74
CA GLY A 12 12.07 -21.71 13.72
C GLY A 12 10.67 -22.03 13.19
N TRP A 13 10.29 -23.31 13.14
CA TRP A 13 8.94 -23.72 12.72
C TRP A 13 7.84 -23.23 13.68
N LEU A 14 8.14 -23.12 14.98
CA LEU A 14 7.18 -22.64 15.98
C LEU A 14 6.99 -21.12 15.85
N VAL A 15 8.09 -20.39 15.64
CA VAL A 15 8.05 -18.94 15.37
C VAL A 15 7.24 -18.66 14.11
N ALA A 16 7.46 -19.44 13.04
CA ALA A 16 6.71 -19.36 11.80
C ALA A 16 5.22 -19.68 12.00
N ALA A 17 4.89 -20.77 12.72
CA ALA A 17 3.50 -21.17 12.96
C ALA A 17 2.71 -20.07 13.69
N VAL A 18 3.29 -19.47 14.72
CA VAL A 18 2.63 -18.40 15.50
C VAL A 18 2.42 -17.15 14.63
N ASP A 19 3.41 -16.76 13.83
CA ASP A 19 3.32 -15.57 12.99
C ASP A 19 2.35 -15.75 11.82
N VAL A 20 2.37 -16.91 11.15
CA VAL A 20 1.45 -17.25 10.05
C VAL A 20 0.02 -17.37 10.55
N ALA A 21 -0.23 -17.95 11.72
CA ALA A 21 -1.59 -18.18 12.23
C ALA A 21 -2.41 -16.89 12.43
N PHE A 22 -1.76 -15.75 12.64
CA PHE A 22 -2.46 -14.47 12.86
C PHE A 22 -3.40 -14.11 11.70
N LEU A 23 -2.91 -14.16 10.45
CA LEU A 23 -3.67 -13.72 9.28
C LEU A 23 -4.89 -14.62 8.99
N PRO A 24 -4.79 -15.97 8.99
CA PRO A 24 -5.95 -16.86 8.87
C PRO A 24 -6.97 -16.71 10.00
N LEU A 25 -6.51 -16.53 11.24
CA LEU A 25 -7.43 -16.31 12.37
C LEU A 25 -8.22 -15.01 12.19
N VAL A 26 -7.54 -13.91 11.82
CA VAL A 26 -8.20 -12.64 11.51
C VAL A 26 -9.16 -12.78 10.33
N ALA A 27 -8.77 -13.52 9.29
CA ALA A 27 -9.64 -13.79 8.13
C ALA A 27 -10.91 -14.57 8.52
N GLY A 28 -10.78 -15.57 9.38
CA GLY A 28 -11.91 -16.36 9.89
C GLY A 28 -12.88 -15.52 10.73
N ILE A 29 -12.36 -14.75 11.69
CA ILE A 29 -13.17 -13.83 12.52
C ILE A 29 -13.86 -12.78 11.63
N MET A 30 -13.12 -12.19 10.69
CA MET A 30 -13.69 -11.21 9.75
C MET A 30 -14.80 -11.84 8.89
N ALA A 31 -14.60 -13.05 8.37
CA ALA A 31 -15.60 -13.75 7.58
C ALA A 31 -16.89 -13.97 8.41
N GLN A 32 -16.76 -14.45 9.65
CA GLN A 32 -17.90 -14.63 10.55
C GLN A 32 -18.68 -13.34 10.77
N LEU A 33 -18.00 -12.24 11.12
CA LEU A 33 -18.64 -10.94 11.37
C LEU A 33 -19.31 -10.36 10.10
N VAL A 34 -18.67 -10.50 8.94
CA VAL A 34 -19.19 -9.99 7.66
C VAL A 34 -20.41 -10.79 7.20
N ILE A 35 -20.39 -12.12 7.37
CA ILE A 35 -21.52 -13.00 7.04
C ILE A 35 -22.69 -12.73 7.98
N ALA A 36 -22.45 -12.67 9.29
CA ALA A 36 -23.48 -12.34 10.28
C ALA A 36 -24.12 -10.97 10.01
N GLY A 37 -23.30 -9.97 9.63
CA GLY A 37 -23.76 -8.63 9.25
C GLY A 37 -24.29 -8.51 7.81
N LYS A 38 -24.38 -9.59 7.04
CA LYS A 38 -24.80 -9.64 5.62
C LYS A 38 -24.09 -8.61 4.72
N ARG A 39 -22.83 -8.28 5.04
CA ARG A 39 -22.02 -7.27 4.32
C ARG A 39 -21.17 -7.91 3.22
N TRP A 40 -21.81 -8.64 2.31
CA TRP A 40 -21.17 -9.48 1.27
C TRP A 40 -20.03 -8.81 0.50
N ARG A 41 -20.15 -7.49 0.22
CA ARG A 41 -19.13 -6.72 -0.49
C ARG A 41 -17.77 -6.67 0.24
N ASN A 42 -17.77 -6.86 1.56
CA ASN A 42 -16.56 -6.84 2.38
C ASN A 42 -15.90 -8.23 2.49
N LEU A 43 -16.55 -9.29 1.99
CA LEU A 43 -15.92 -10.62 1.95
C LEU A 43 -14.70 -10.67 1.05
N LEU A 44 -14.52 -9.70 0.15
CA LEU A 44 -13.33 -9.56 -0.69
C LEU A 44 -12.03 -9.50 0.11
N PHE A 45 -12.05 -8.99 1.35
CA PHE A 45 -10.86 -8.93 2.19
C PHE A 45 -10.45 -10.30 2.76
N VAL A 46 -11.37 -11.27 2.84
CA VAL A 46 -11.06 -12.62 3.35
C VAL A 46 -10.05 -13.36 2.45
N PRO A 47 -10.27 -13.50 1.12
CA PRO A 47 -9.26 -14.10 0.25
C PRO A 47 -7.99 -13.27 0.18
N ALA A 48 -8.06 -11.94 0.31
CA ALA A 48 -6.87 -11.10 0.40
C ALA A 48 -6.04 -11.41 1.66
N LEU A 49 -6.66 -11.56 2.82
CA LEU A 49 -5.98 -11.96 4.05
C LEU A 49 -5.40 -13.37 3.96
N ALA A 50 -6.11 -14.31 3.32
CA ALA A 50 -5.61 -15.66 3.08
C ALA A 50 -4.38 -15.67 2.15
N LEU A 51 -4.39 -14.88 1.08
CA LEU A 51 -3.23 -14.73 0.19
C LEU A 51 -2.06 -14.03 0.87
N LEU A 52 -2.31 -13.05 1.77
CA LEU A 52 -1.26 -12.48 2.62
C LEU A 52 -0.68 -13.53 3.57
N ALA A 53 -1.51 -14.42 4.13
CA ALA A 53 -1.04 -15.52 4.96
C ALA A 53 -0.15 -16.48 4.17
N LEU A 54 -0.54 -16.77 2.92
CA LEU A 54 0.28 -17.57 2.01
C LEU A 54 1.62 -16.89 1.70
N ALA A 55 1.61 -15.60 1.37
CA ALA A 55 2.84 -14.83 1.14
C ALA A 55 3.76 -14.86 2.38
N ASN A 56 3.20 -14.69 3.57
CA ASN A 56 3.94 -14.78 4.83
C ASN A 56 4.52 -16.19 5.06
N LEU A 57 3.73 -17.23 4.78
CA LEU A 57 4.18 -18.62 4.87
C LEU A 57 5.34 -18.90 3.92
N LEU A 58 5.28 -18.43 2.67
CA LEU A 58 6.36 -18.59 1.70
C LEU A 58 7.65 -17.94 2.20
N MET A 59 7.56 -16.74 2.81
CA MET A 59 8.71 -16.08 3.41
C MET A 59 9.31 -16.91 4.56
N HIS A 60 8.48 -17.43 5.47
CA HIS A 60 8.96 -18.31 6.56
C HIS A 60 9.57 -19.61 6.03
N LEU A 61 8.98 -20.23 5.02
CA LEU A 61 9.55 -21.42 4.36
C LEU A 61 10.89 -21.12 3.70
N GLY A 62 11.04 -19.93 3.11
CA GLY A 62 12.31 -19.46 2.56
C GLY A 62 13.39 -19.34 3.64
N VAL A 63 13.06 -18.76 4.80
CA VAL A 63 13.98 -18.70 5.95
C VAL A 63 14.38 -20.09 6.43
N LEU A 64 13.42 -21.00 6.59
CA LEU A 64 13.68 -22.37 7.08
C LEU A 64 14.52 -23.20 6.10
N LYS A 65 14.43 -22.93 4.80
CA LYS A 65 15.19 -23.62 3.74
C LYS A 65 16.49 -22.91 3.36
N GLY A 66 16.74 -21.71 3.87
CA GLY A 66 17.84 -20.86 3.42
C GLY A 66 17.67 -20.32 1.99
N ASP A 67 16.44 -20.27 1.49
CA ASP A 67 16.10 -19.85 0.13
C ASP A 67 15.72 -18.36 0.11
N ALA A 68 16.70 -17.51 -0.20
CA ALA A 68 16.52 -16.06 -0.31
C ALA A 68 15.59 -15.65 -1.47
N LEU A 69 15.51 -16.47 -2.53
CA LEU A 69 14.63 -16.22 -3.66
C LEU A 69 13.17 -16.35 -3.18
N LEU A 70 12.84 -17.44 -2.48
CA LEU A 70 11.49 -17.66 -1.97
C LEU A 70 11.02 -16.56 -1.00
N ILE A 71 11.93 -16.04 -0.16
CA ILE A 71 11.65 -14.88 0.71
C ILE A 71 11.26 -13.67 -0.14
N ARG A 72 12.04 -13.37 -1.19
CA ARG A 72 11.81 -12.23 -2.07
C ARG A 72 10.49 -12.35 -2.82
N GLU A 73 10.22 -13.51 -3.45
CA GLU A 73 9.01 -13.71 -4.22
C GLU A 73 7.74 -13.67 -3.34
N GLY A 74 7.84 -14.17 -2.09
CA GLY A 74 6.77 -14.01 -1.08
C GLY A 74 6.53 -12.54 -0.70
N ALA A 75 7.59 -11.75 -0.50
CA ALA A 75 7.47 -10.32 -0.22
C ALA A 75 6.86 -9.54 -1.41
N TYR A 76 7.26 -9.86 -2.64
CA TYR A 76 6.73 -9.26 -3.86
C TYR A 76 5.25 -9.58 -4.06
N LEU A 77 4.85 -10.82 -3.78
CA LEU A 77 3.43 -11.22 -3.78
C LEU A 77 2.61 -10.37 -2.80
N ALA A 78 3.10 -10.19 -1.56
CA ALA A 78 2.42 -9.38 -0.57
C ALA A 78 2.27 -7.92 -1.03
N VAL A 79 3.31 -7.34 -1.63
CA VAL A 79 3.29 -5.94 -2.12
C VAL A 79 2.30 -5.77 -3.28
N LEU A 80 2.28 -6.69 -4.26
CA LEU A 80 1.31 -6.61 -5.37
C LEU A 80 -0.12 -6.81 -4.88
N LEU A 81 -0.35 -7.69 -3.91
CA LEU A 81 -1.66 -7.91 -3.31
C LEU A 81 -2.17 -6.67 -2.56
N ILE A 82 -1.32 -6.02 -1.75
CA ILE A 82 -1.69 -4.76 -1.10
C ILE A 82 -1.91 -3.66 -2.16
N THR A 83 -1.09 -3.62 -3.21
CA THR A 83 -1.26 -2.68 -4.32
C THR A 83 -2.62 -2.89 -5.03
N LEU A 84 -3.03 -4.15 -5.24
CA LEU A 84 -4.36 -4.48 -5.78
C LEU A 84 -5.47 -3.93 -4.88
N MET A 85 -5.34 -4.09 -3.55
CA MET A 85 -6.28 -3.52 -2.59
C MET A 85 -6.30 -1.99 -2.63
N MET A 86 -5.15 -1.34 -2.77
CA MET A 86 -5.06 0.11 -2.95
C MET A 86 -5.77 0.58 -4.22
N VAL A 87 -5.60 -0.11 -5.34
CA VAL A 87 -6.27 0.23 -6.61
C VAL A 87 -7.79 0.05 -6.48
N LEU A 88 -8.24 -0.99 -5.79
CA LEU A 88 -9.65 -1.28 -5.57
C LEU A 88 -10.35 -0.27 -4.66
N VAL A 89 -9.75 0.02 -3.50
CA VAL A 89 -10.30 0.96 -2.52
C VAL A 89 -10.10 2.39 -3.01
N GLY A 90 -8.90 2.72 -3.50
CA GLY A 90 -8.50 4.05 -3.93
C GLY A 90 -9.41 4.62 -5.03
N GLY A 91 -9.72 3.84 -6.07
CA GLY A 91 -10.56 4.38 -7.15
C GLY A 91 -12.02 4.64 -6.78
N ARG A 92 -12.52 4.05 -5.69
CA ARG A 92 -13.84 4.38 -5.14
C ARG A 92 -13.75 5.56 -4.19
N VAL A 93 -12.76 5.54 -3.29
CA VAL A 93 -12.66 6.45 -2.15
C VAL A 93 -12.05 7.80 -2.55
N ILE A 94 -10.95 7.82 -3.31
CA ILE A 94 -10.25 9.06 -3.69
C ILE A 94 -11.12 9.91 -4.60
N ALA A 95 -11.74 9.31 -5.62
CA ALA A 95 -12.66 10.00 -6.52
C ALA A 95 -13.88 10.57 -5.77
N MET A 96 -14.47 9.79 -4.86
CA MET A 96 -15.59 10.24 -4.03
C MET A 96 -15.18 11.40 -3.11
N PHE A 97 -14.05 11.27 -2.41
CA PHE A 97 -13.55 12.29 -1.50
C PHE A 97 -13.23 13.60 -2.21
N THR A 98 -12.68 13.53 -3.42
CA THR A 98 -12.35 14.70 -4.22
C THR A 98 -13.62 15.42 -4.69
N ALA A 99 -14.58 14.67 -5.25
CA ALA A 99 -15.88 15.23 -5.65
C ALA A 99 -16.64 15.87 -4.47
N ASN A 100 -16.77 15.15 -3.36
CA ASN A 100 -17.55 15.61 -2.21
C ASN A 100 -16.94 16.85 -1.54
N ARG A 101 -15.60 16.91 -1.43
CA ARG A 101 -14.93 18.03 -0.73
C ARG A 101 -14.85 19.28 -1.60
N LEU A 102 -14.69 19.13 -2.91
CA LEU A 102 -14.52 20.25 -3.85
C LEU A 102 -15.81 20.65 -4.58
N GLY A 103 -16.93 19.96 -4.32
CA GLY A 103 -18.20 20.21 -5.01
C GLY A 103 -18.16 19.89 -6.51
N LEU A 104 -17.24 19.02 -6.95
CA LEU A 104 -17.06 18.67 -8.36
C LEU A 104 -18.04 17.59 -8.79
N THR A 105 -18.53 17.67 -10.03
CA THR A 105 -19.33 16.59 -10.63
C THR A 105 -18.46 15.35 -10.85
N ARG A 106 -18.86 14.24 -10.21
CA ARG A 106 -18.14 12.97 -10.33
C ARG A 106 -18.37 12.38 -11.73
N LYS A 107 -17.32 12.34 -12.55
CA LYS A 107 -17.36 11.63 -13.84
C LYS A 107 -17.71 10.16 -13.64
N PRO A 108 -18.61 9.57 -14.44
CA PRO A 108 -18.96 8.16 -14.31
C PRO A 108 -17.72 7.27 -14.56
N PRO A 109 -17.61 6.13 -13.85
CA PRO A 109 -16.53 5.17 -14.10
C PRO A 109 -16.64 4.63 -15.53
N ILE A 110 -15.50 4.46 -16.20
CA ILE A 110 -15.45 3.81 -17.53
C ILE A 110 -15.22 2.32 -17.27
N PRO A 111 -16.18 1.42 -17.57
CA PRO A 111 -16.08 0.01 -17.19
C PRO A 111 -14.82 -0.67 -17.70
N ALA A 112 -14.44 -0.42 -18.95
CA ALA A 112 -13.22 -0.97 -19.55
C ALA A 112 -11.94 -0.50 -18.82
N LEU A 113 -11.89 0.77 -18.38
CA LEU A 113 -10.73 1.30 -17.67
C LEU A 113 -10.64 0.75 -16.24
N GLU A 114 -11.79 0.58 -15.57
CA GLU A 114 -11.86 -0.04 -14.24
C GLU A 114 -11.38 -1.50 -14.31
N LEU A 115 -11.86 -2.25 -15.31
CA LEU A 115 -11.46 -3.62 -15.57
C LEU A 115 -9.97 -3.71 -15.90
N LEU A 116 -9.46 -2.82 -16.76
CA LEU A 116 -8.05 -2.82 -17.13
C LEU A 116 -7.16 -2.46 -15.95
N SER A 117 -7.54 -1.47 -15.14
CA SER A 117 -6.76 -1.02 -13.98
C SER A 117 -6.67 -2.07 -12.87
N LEU A 118 -7.76 -2.78 -12.59
CA LEU A 118 -7.80 -3.82 -11.56
C LEU A 118 -7.31 -5.17 -12.09
N GLY A 119 -7.77 -5.55 -13.29
CA GLY A 119 -7.47 -6.83 -13.90
C GLY A 119 -5.99 -7.00 -14.21
N SER A 120 -5.31 -5.98 -14.73
CA SER A 120 -3.87 -6.04 -15.00
C SER A 120 -3.03 -6.20 -13.73
N VAL A 121 -3.35 -5.48 -12.64
CA VAL A 121 -2.67 -5.64 -11.34
C VAL A 121 -2.95 -7.03 -10.76
N MET A 122 -4.18 -7.53 -10.87
CA MET A 122 -4.55 -8.87 -10.44
C MET A 122 -3.79 -9.96 -11.21
N VAL A 123 -3.67 -9.82 -12.53
CA VAL A 123 -2.90 -10.76 -13.35
C VAL A 123 -1.40 -10.68 -13.00
N ALA A 124 -0.84 -9.48 -12.83
CA ALA A 124 0.56 -9.34 -12.39
C ALA A 124 0.81 -9.99 -11.00
N MET A 125 -0.15 -9.86 -10.07
CA MET A 125 -0.12 -10.55 -8.78
C MET A 125 -0.23 -12.08 -8.93
N LEU A 126 -1.05 -12.58 -9.85
CA LEU A 126 -1.15 -14.01 -10.13
C LEU A 126 0.12 -14.56 -10.78
N CYS A 127 0.74 -13.83 -11.70
CA CYS A 127 2.07 -14.15 -12.23
C CYS A 127 3.09 -14.26 -11.10
N GLN A 128 3.08 -13.31 -10.16
CA GLN A 128 3.96 -13.33 -9.00
C GLN A 128 3.70 -14.53 -8.07
N LEU A 129 2.44 -14.91 -7.89
CA LEU A 129 2.07 -16.12 -7.14
C LEU A 129 2.61 -17.39 -7.82
N LEU A 130 2.47 -17.49 -9.15
CA LEU A 130 3.00 -18.61 -9.92
C LEU A 130 4.53 -18.72 -9.79
N ILE A 131 5.24 -17.58 -9.90
CA ILE A 131 6.70 -17.50 -9.69
C ILE A 131 7.06 -17.98 -8.28
N ALA A 132 6.36 -17.51 -7.26
CA ALA A 132 6.62 -17.91 -5.87
C ALA A 132 6.34 -19.40 -5.60
N CYS A 133 5.49 -20.04 -6.40
CA CYS A 133 5.24 -21.48 -6.39
C CYS A 133 6.21 -22.29 -7.27
N GLY A 134 7.22 -21.65 -7.87
CA GLY A 134 8.23 -22.31 -8.72
C GLY A 134 7.81 -22.51 -10.17
N VAL A 135 6.70 -21.91 -10.61
CA VAL A 135 6.28 -21.94 -12.01
C VAL A 135 7.02 -20.84 -12.77
N ALA A 136 7.71 -21.23 -13.85
CA ALA A 136 8.40 -20.28 -14.72
C ALA A 136 7.38 -19.39 -15.45
N VAL A 137 7.44 -18.08 -15.20
CA VAL A 137 6.68 -17.07 -15.93
C VAL A 137 7.67 -16.20 -16.70
N PRO A 138 7.51 -16.02 -18.02
CA PRO A 138 8.38 -15.13 -18.79
C PRO A 138 8.36 -13.70 -18.22
N ALA A 139 9.53 -13.11 -18.04
CA ALA A 139 9.67 -11.77 -17.46
C ALA A 139 8.95 -10.72 -18.33
N GLU A 140 8.96 -10.89 -19.64
CA GLU A 140 8.31 -10.02 -20.62
C GLU A 140 6.78 -10.06 -20.46
N LEU A 141 6.22 -11.23 -20.13
CA LEU A 141 4.79 -11.38 -19.91
C LEU A 141 4.35 -10.63 -18.65
N GLN A 142 5.06 -10.82 -17.54
CA GLN A 142 4.77 -10.09 -16.29
C GLN A 142 4.99 -8.58 -16.48
N ALA A 143 6.06 -8.18 -17.16
CA ALA A 143 6.33 -6.78 -17.48
C ALA A 143 5.20 -6.17 -18.32
N GLY A 144 4.67 -6.88 -19.32
CA GLY A 144 3.55 -6.44 -20.14
C GLY A 144 2.31 -6.09 -19.31
N PHE A 145 1.92 -6.97 -18.37
CA PHE A 145 0.81 -6.70 -17.46
C PHE A 145 1.08 -5.52 -16.52
N LEU A 146 2.31 -5.38 -16.03
CA LEU A 146 2.71 -4.25 -15.19
C LEU A 146 2.67 -2.90 -15.94
N VAL A 147 3.07 -2.87 -17.21
CA VAL A 147 2.95 -1.66 -18.07
C VAL A 147 1.48 -1.29 -18.28
N VAL A 148 0.65 -2.27 -18.64
CA VAL A 148 -0.80 -2.04 -18.81
C VAL A 148 -1.40 -1.52 -17.50
N ALA A 149 -1.01 -2.11 -16.36
CA ALA A 149 -1.45 -1.67 -15.04
C ALA A 149 -1.02 -0.23 -14.73
N ALA A 150 0.23 0.13 -15.02
CA ALA A 150 0.73 1.48 -14.82
C ALA A 150 -0.05 2.51 -15.66
N LEU A 151 -0.20 2.25 -16.97
CA LEU A 151 -0.90 3.17 -17.88
C LEU A 151 -2.39 3.29 -17.54
N ALA A 152 -3.07 2.17 -17.27
CA ALA A 152 -4.48 2.17 -16.91
C ALA A 152 -4.72 2.95 -15.60
N ASN A 153 -3.89 2.74 -14.58
CA ASN A 153 -4.03 3.44 -13.30
C ASN A 153 -3.68 4.93 -13.40
N ALA A 154 -2.70 5.31 -14.23
CA ALA A 154 -2.40 6.71 -14.51
C ALA A 154 -3.57 7.41 -15.22
N LEU A 155 -4.13 6.78 -16.25
CA LEU A 155 -5.30 7.29 -16.98
C LEU A 155 -6.55 7.35 -16.09
N ARG A 156 -6.73 6.37 -15.20
CA ARG A 156 -7.83 6.36 -14.23
C ARG A 156 -7.71 7.52 -13.24
N MET A 157 -6.51 7.76 -12.71
CA MET A 157 -6.24 8.85 -11.76
C MET A 157 -6.47 10.24 -12.39
N SER A 158 -6.10 10.44 -13.66
CA SER A 158 -6.27 11.75 -14.32
C SER A 158 -7.73 12.22 -14.38
N ARG A 159 -8.69 11.28 -14.30
CA ARG A 159 -10.13 11.57 -14.31
C ARG A 159 -10.67 12.08 -12.96
N TRP A 160 -9.88 12.04 -11.89
CA TRP A 160 -10.33 12.38 -10.54
C TRP A 160 -10.13 13.85 -10.16
N GLY A 161 -9.53 14.66 -11.04
CA GLY A 161 -9.37 16.10 -10.80
C GLY A 161 -8.30 16.45 -9.77
N ALA A 162 -7.22 15.66 -9.68
CA ALA A 162 -6.12 15.83 -8.73
C ALA A 162 -5.58 17.27 -8.63
N LEU A 163 -5.52 18.00 -9.75
CA LEU A 163 -5.06 19.39 -9.81
C LEU A 163 -5.86 20.34 -8.90
N HIS A 164 -7.16 20.08 -8.68
CA HIS A 164 -7.99 20.93 -7.82
C HIS A 164 -7.75 20.68 -6.33
N SER A 165 -7.00 19.63 -5.97
CA SER A 165 -6.78 19.21 -4.58
C SER A 165 -5.57 19.85 -3.91
N TRP A 166 -4.78 20.66 -4.61
CA TRP A 166 -3.49 21.17 -4.12
C TRP A 166 -3.59 22.00 -2.81
N ARG A 167 -4.72 22.68 -2.59
CA ARG A 167 -4.98 23.45 -1.36
C ARG A 167 -5.39 22.61 -0.16
N GLU A 168 -5.65 21.31 -0.36
CA GLU A 168 -6.20 20.42 0.65
C GLU A 168 -5.25 19.22 0.88
N PRO A 169 -4.35 19.30 1.88
CA PRO A 169 -3.36 18.26 2.13
C PRO A 169 -3.86 16.83 2.27
N LEU A 170 -5.00 16.62 2.95
CA LEU A 170 -5.60 15.29 3.05
C LEU A 170 -6.18 14.77 1.72
N LEU A 171 -6.31 15.60 0.70
CA LEU A 171 -6.72 15.19 -0.64
C LEU A 171 -5.52 15.00 -1.55
N TRP A 172 -4.62 16.00 -1.66
CA TRP A 172 -3.45 15.83 -2.52
C TRP A 172 -2.55 14.71 -2.03
N GLY A 173 -2.46 14.45 -0.72
CA GLY A 173 -1.73 13.29 -0.19
C GLY A 173 -2.28 11.96 -0.68
N LEU A 174 -3.60 11.85 -0.86
CA LEU A 174 -4.23 10.65 -1.42
C LEU A 174 -3.93 10.50 -2.91
N HIS A 175 -4.06 11.58 -3.69
CA HIS A 175 -3.70 11.57 -5.12
C HIS A 175 -2.23 11.25 -5.31
N LEU A 176 -1.35 11.85 -4.52
CA LEU A 176 0.08 11.62 -4.56
C LEU A 176 0.42 10.17 -4.22
N SER A 177 -0.17 9.62 -3.16
CA SER A 177 0.00 8.20 -2.83
C SER A 177 -0.47 7.27 -3.95
N TYR A 178 -1.59 7.62 -4.61
CA TYR A 178 -2.06 6.84 -5.76
C TYR A 178 -1.14 6.98 -6.97
N ALA A 179 -0.52 8.15 -7.19
CA ALA A 179 0.43 8.38 -8.29
C ALA A 179 1.70 7.52 -8.18
N PHE A 180 2.07 7.11 -6.96
CA PHE A 180 3.16 6.15 -6.75
C PHE A 180 2.81 4.72 -7.18
N ILE A 181 1.53 4.38 -7.33
CA ILE A 181 1.11 3.07 -7.86
C ILE A 181 1.56 2.90 -9.32
N PRO A 182 1.11 3.73 -10.29
CA PRO A 182 1.54 3.57 -11.68
C PRO A 182 3.05 3.81 -11.83
N LEU A 183 3.65 4.71 -11.04
CA LEU A 183 5.10 4.89 -11.04
C LEU A 183 5.83 3.60 -10.62
N GLY A 184 5.46 3.01 -9.48
CA GLY A 184 6.08 1.79 -8.97
C GLY A 184 5.86 0.59 -9.88
N LEU A 185 4.66 0.40 -10.44
CA LEU A 185 4.39 -0.66 -11.40
C LEU A 185 5.20 -0.49 -12.69
N GLY A 186 5.32 0.75 -13.20
CA GLY A 186 6.14 1.06 -14.38
C GLY A 186 7.64 0.83 -14.12
N MET A 187 8.13 1.24 -12.94
CA MET A 187 9.51 0.96 -12.52
C MET A 187 9.77 -0.54 -12.38
N TRP A 188 8.78 -1.33 -11.95
CA TRP A 188 8.91 -2.78 -11.83
C TRP A 188 8.96 -3.43 -13.21
N ALA A 189 8.09 -3.03 -14.13
CA ALA A 189 8.17 -3.48 -15.51
C ALA A 189 9.54 -3.15 -16.14
N TRP A 190 10.03 -1.93 -15.93
CA TRP A 190 11.36 -1.52 -16.38
C TRP A 190 12.46 -2.42 -15.79
N ALA A 191 12.39 -2.73 -14.49
CA ALA A 191 13.33 -3.63 -13.83
C ALA A 191 13.36 -5.02 -14.45
N LEU A 192 12.19 -5.59 -14.77
CA LEU A 192 12.12 -6.90 -15.43
C LEU A 192 12.69 -6.89 -16.85
N LEU A 193 12.49 -5.81 -17.61
CA LEU A 193 12.96 -5.71 -19.01
C LEU A 193 14.44 -5.37 -19.15
N THR A 194 15.02 -4.69 -18.16
CA THR A 194 16.41 -4.18 -18.22
C THR A 194 17.37 -4.94 -17.30
N GLY A 195 16.85 -5.83 -16.45
CA GLY A 195 17.64 -6.47 -15.39
C GLY A 195 18.07 -5.52 -14.26
N SER A 196 17.44 -4.34 -14.16
CA SER A 196 17.69 -3.40 -13.06
C SER A 196 17.00 -3.83 -11.76
N ARG A 197 17.32 -3.15 -10.65
CA ARG A 197 16.91 -3.55 -9.30
C ARG A 197 15.41 -3.31 -9.05
N ALA A 198 14.64 -4.40 -9.01
CA ALA A 198 13.20 -4.35 -8.71
C ALA A 198 12.89 -3.81 -7.31
N GLU A 199 13.84 -3.87 -6.36
CA GLU A 199 13.63 -3.32 -5.02
C GLU A 199 13.28 -1.83 -5.02
N ALA A 200 13.84 -1.04 -5.95
CA ALA A 200 13.52 0.38 -6.04
C ALA A 200 12.05 0.59 -6.41
N ALA A 201 11.51 -0.20 -7.33
CA ALA A 201 10.10 -0.19 -7.71
C ALA A 201 9.19 -0.57 -6.53
N VAL A 202 9.59 -1.59 -5.77
CA VAL A 202 8.88 -2.00 -4.54
C VAL A 202 8.85 -0.87 -3.51
N HIS A 203 9.94 -0.13 -3.33
CA HIS A 203 9.95 1.01 -2.40
C HIS A 203 9.08 2.18 -2.87
N ALA A 204 8.92 2.39 -4.18
CA ALA A 204 7.93 3.35 -4.69
C ALA A 204 6.51 2.95 -4.26
N LEU A 205 6.15 1.66 -4.38
CA LEU A 205 4.84 1.16 -3.97
C LEU A 205 4.65 1.20 -2.45
N VAL A 206 5.64 0.75 -1.68
CA VAL A 206 5.50 0.61 -0.22
C VAL A 206 5.64 1.95 0.49
N ILE A 207 6.62 2.78 0.14
CA ILE A 207 6.81 4.09 0.78
C ILE A 207 5.86 5.11 0.20
N GLY A 208 5.95 5.32 -1.11
CA GLY A 208 5.19 6.35 -1.81
C GLY A 208 3.72 6.03 -1.88
N GLY A 209 3.38 4.79 -2.18
CA GLY A 209 1.99 4.32 -2.21
C GLY A 209 1.44 4.04 -0.81
N MET A 210 1.76 2.89 -0.24
CA MET A 210 1.13 2.38 0.97
C MET A 210 1.36 3.31 2.17
N GLY A 211 2.62 3.67 2.44
CA GLY A 211 3.01 4.52 3.56
C GLY A 211 2.32 5.88 3.52
N THR A 212 2.40 6.59 2.39
CA THR A 212 1.75 7.88 2.22
C THR A 212 0.22 7.77 2.28
N MET A 213 -0.37 6.74 1.68
CA MET A 213 -1.83 6.54 1.71
C MET A 213 -2.32 6.25 3.13
N MET A 214 -1.59 5.43 3.89
CA MET A 214 -1.89 5.16 5.30
C MET A 214 -1.85 6.46 6.11
N LEU A 215 -0.79 7.26 5.99
CA LEU A 215 -0.69 8.54 6.70
C LEU A 215 -1.86 9.49 6.35
N ALA A 216 -2.16 9.65 5.06
CA ALA A 216 -3.25 10.51 4.60
C ALA A 216 -4.63 10.03 5.08
N MET A 217 -4.88 8.72 5.04
CA MET A 217 -6.13 8.12 5.51
C MET A 217 -6.25 8.17 7.02
N MET A 218 -5.20 7.83 7.78
CA MET A 218 -5.19 7.93 9.23
C MET A 218 -5.51 9.35 9.68
N ALA A 219 -4.83 10.36 9.11
CA ALA A 219 -5.07 11.76 9.43
C ALA A 219 -6.52 12.22 9.14
N ARG A 220 -7.17 11.66 8.13
CA ARG A 220 -8.58 11.94 7.82
C ARG A 220 -9.55 11.19 8.73
N VAL A 221 -9.34 9.88 8.87
CA VAL A 221 -10.21 8.94 9.58
C VAL A 221 -10.21 9.25 11.09
N SER A 222 -9.06 9.59 11.66
CA SER A 222 -8.96 10.02 13.06
C SER A 222 -9.83 11.24 13.38
N LEU A 223 -9.89 12.25 12.49
CA LEU A 223 -10.77 13.40 12.70
C LEU A 223 -12.25 13.02 12.52
N GLY A 224 -12.55 12.22 11.49
CA GLY A 224 -13.91 11.79 11.20
C GLY A 224 -14.55 10.96 12.31
N HIS A 225 -13.82 9.98 12.86
CA HIS A 225 -14.34 9.13 13.95
C HIS A 225 -14.37 9.83 15.30
N THR A 226 -13.58 10.87 15.50
CA THR A 226 -13.61 11.66 16.73
C THR A 226 -14.60 12.82 16.70
N ALA A 227 -15.49 12.85 15.70
CA ALA A 227 -16.48 13.91 15.44
C ALA A 227 -15.86 15.32 15.32
N ARG A 228 -14.59 15.39 14.90
CA ARG A 228 -13.88 16.65 14.67
C ARG A 228 -14.03 17.08 13.21
N PRO A 229 -14.04 18.39 12.92
CA PRO A 229 -14.03 18.87 11.54
C PRO A 229 -12.83 18.29 10.79
N ILE A 230 -13.08 17.70 9.61
CA ILE A 230 -12.03 17.13 8.75
C ILE A 230 -11.29 18.28 8.05
N ARG A 231 -10.45 18.96 8.83
CA ARG A 231 -9.51 20.00 8.38
C ARG A 231 -8.11 19.53 8.77
N THR A 232 -7.15 19.78 7.89
CA THR A 232 -5.74 19.42 8.14
C THR A 232 -5.24 20.09 9.40
N LEU A 233 -4.79 19.29 10.37
CA LEU A 233 -4.00 19.80 11.48
C LEU A 233 -2.66 20.34 10.96
N PRO A 234 -2.03 21.29 11.69
CA PRO A 234 -0.70 21.82 11.34
C PRO A 234 0.31 20.70 11.08
N GLY A 235 1.29 20.94 10.22
CA GLY A 235 2.38 19.99 9.95
C GLY A 235 2.02 18.78 9.08
N ILE A 236 0.75 18.36 8.96
CA ILE A 236 0.40 17.16 8.18
C ILE A 236 0.70 17.30 6.69
N GLY A 237 0.52 18.50 6.12
CA GLY A 237 0.96 18.76 4.74
C GLY A 237 2.47 18.56 4.56
N VAL A 238 3.27 18.97 5.56
CA VAL A 238 4.72 18.74 5.57
C VAL A 238 5.02 17.25 5.72
N ALA A 239 4.34 16.54 6.61
CA ALA A 239 4.52 15.09 6.80
C ALA A 239 4.25 14.30 5.52
N LEU A 240 3.17 14.63 4.79
CA LEU A 240 2.87 14.03 3.49
C LEU A 240 3.94 14.37 2.44
N GLY A 241 4.47 15.59 2.46
CA GLY A 241 5.56 16.00 1.57
C GLY A 241 6.86 15.25 1.87
N LEU A 242 7.18 15.04 3.15
CA LEU A 242 8.33 14.26 3.61
C LEU A 242 8.21 12.80 3.19
N MET A 243 7.02 12.19 3.30
CA MET A 243 6.79 10.82 2.82
C MET A 243 7.01 10.70 1.31
N ALA A 244 6.53 11.68 0.54
CA ALA A 244 6.76 11.71 -0.91
C ALA A 244 8.25 11.90 -1.23
N ALA A 245 8.96 12.78 -0.53
CA ALA A 245 10.39 12.97 -0.68
C ALA A 245 11.16 11.68 -0.34
N ALA A 246 10.81 11.00 0.76
CA ALA A 246 11.40 9.72 1.14
C ALA A 246 11.21 8.66 0.04
N ALA A 247 10.01 8.58 -0.54
CA ALA A 247 9.73 7.66 -1.65
C ALA A 247 10.55 7.99 -2.91
N LEU A 248 10.65 9.28 -3.28
CA LEU A 248 11.44 9.72 -4.43
C LEU A 248 12.93 9.41 -4.25
N LEU A 249 13.49 9.67 -3.06
CA LEU A 249 14.88 9.36 -2.74
C LEU A 249 15.15 7.86 -2.80
N ARG A 250 14.22 7.03 -2.30
CA ARG A 250 14.42 5.57 -2.18
C ARG A 250 14.19 4.82 -3.48
N ALA A 251 13.44 5.40 -4.42
CA ALA A 251 13.04 4.75 -5.66
C ALA A 251 13.63 5.44 -6.92
N PRO A 252 13.00 6.46 -7.54
CA PRO A 252 13.48 7.00 -8.81
C PRO A 252 14.87 7.63 -8.72
N VAL A 253 15.19 8.36 -7.65
CA VAL A 253 16.53 8.97 -7.48
C VAL A 253 17.60 7.89 -7.41
N LEU A 254 17.33 6.77 -6.72
CA LEU A 254 18.29 5.67 -6.59
C LEU A 254 18.53 4.95 -7.93
N VAL A 255 17.50 4.84 -8.77
CA VAL A 255 17.61 4.25 -10.11
C VAL A 255 18.45 5.15 -11.03
N LEU A 256 18.28 6.47 -10.93
CA LEU A 256 19.01 7.44 -11.76
C LEU A 256 20.44 7.70 -11.26
N PHE A 257 20.65 7.66 -9.94
CA PHE A 257 21.92 7.99 -9.28
C PHE A 257 22.28 6.92 -8.24
N PRO A 258 22.67 5.70 -8.66
CA PRO A 258 23.01 4.61 -7.74
C PRO A 258 24.18 4.95 -6.79
N GLN A 259 25.06 5.86 -7.17
CA GLN A 259 26.22 6.29 -6.38
C GLN A 259 25.87 7.01 -5.07
N VAL A 260 24.67 7.59 -4.93
CA VAL A 260 24.26 8.33 -3.72
C VAL A 260 23.49 7.47 -2.70
N THR A 261 23.57 6.14 -2.83
CA THR A 261 22.78 5.17 -2.04
C THR A 261 22.79 5.42 -0.53
N HIS A 262 23.97 5.66 0.07
CA HIS A 262 24.07 5.84 1.53
C HIS A 262 23.31 7.08 2.01
N TRP A 263 23.40 8.19 1.28
CA TRP A 263 22.71 9.44 1.61
C TRP A 263 21.20 9.32 1.43
N THR A 264 20.74 8.71 0.33
CA THR A 264 19.30 8.56 0.07
C THR A 264 18.62 7.65 1.09
N TYR A 265 19.33 6.64 1.61
CA TYR A 265 18.78 5.75 2.63
C TYR A 265 18.59 6.48 3.95
N ASN A 266 19.63 7.17 4.44
CA ASN A 266 19.56 7.90 5.71
C ASN A 266 18.52 9.01 5.68
N LEU A 267 18.49 9.82 4.60
CA LEU A 267 17.49 10.87 4.44
C LEU A 267 16.07 10.31 4.33
N GLY A 268 15.88 9.22 3.59
CA GLY A 268 14.58 8.55 3.47
C GLY A 268 14.05 8.08 4.83
N ILE A 269 14.91 7.48 5.65
CA ILE A 269 14.56 7.06 7.03
C ILE A 269 14.19 8.27 7.88
N ILE A 270 15.02 9.32 7.88
CA ILE A 270 14.77 10.53 8.67
C ILE A 270 13.44 11.17 8.28
N PHE A 271 13.16 11.32 6.98
CA PHE A 271 11.91 11.89 6.48
C PHE A 271 10.70 11.06 6.86
N TRP A 272 10.79 9.73 6.76
CA TRP A 272 9.74 8.83 7.22
C TRP A 272 9.47 9.01 8.72
N CYS A 273 10.52 8.96 9.54
CA CYS A 273 10.41 9.09 10.99
C CYS A 273 9.78 10.43 11.39
N ILE A 274 10.25 11.54 10.82
CA ILE A 274 9.69 12.87 11.09
C ILE A 274 8.21 12.93 10.66
N ALA A 275 7.86 12.41 9.48
CA ALA A 275 6.48 12.43 9.00
C ALA A 275 5.51 11.73 9.96
N TYR A 276 5.87 10.52 10.42
CA TYR A 276 5.04 9.78 11.38
C TYR A 276 5.08 10.38 12.79
N LEU A 277 6.19 10.99 13.21
CA LEU A 277 6.26 11.73 14.47
C LEU A 277 5.33 12.95 14.48
N ILE A 278 5.26 13.70 13.38
CA ILE A 278 4.30 14.81 13.22
C ILE A 278 2.86 14.30 13.39
N PHE A 279 2.54 13.16 12.76
CA PHE A 279 1.22 12.53 12.92
C PHE A 279 0.95 12.18 14.38
N LEU A 280 1.85 11.44 15.03
CA LEU A 280 1.68 11.05 16.43
C LEU A 280 1.49 12.27 17.33
N PHE A 281 2.37 13.27 17.21
CA PHE A 281 2.31 14.47 18.05
C PHE A 281 0.97 15.22 17.94
N HIS A 282 0.39 15.33 16.75
CA HIS A 282 -0.86 16.07 16.55
C HIS A 282 -2.13 15.22 16.72
N TYR A 283 -2.07 13.92 16.48
CA TYR A 283 -3.25 13.04 16.47
C TYR A 283 -3.43 12.21 17.74
N THR A 284 -2.39 12.06 18.57
CA THR A 284 -2.53 11.34 19.85
C THR A 284 -3.56 11.99 20.77
N ARG A 285 -3.55 13.32 20.93
CA ARG A 285 -4.55 14.01 21.77
C ARG A 285 -5.98 13.82 21.25
N PRO A 286 -6.27 14.08 19.96
CA PRO A 286 -7.59 13.77 19.41
C PRO A 286 -8.04 12.33 19.63
N LEU A 287 -7.16 11.35 19.44
CA LEU A 287 -7.50 9.93 19.54
C LEU A 287 -7.69 9.44 20.98
N LEU A 288 -7.09 10.11 21.97
CA LEU A 288 -7.22 9.76 23.40
C LEU A 288 -8.26 10.60 24.14
N ALA A 289 -8.80 11.63 23.50
CA ALA A 289 -9.83 12.48 24.08
C ALA A 289 -11.21 12.02 23.61
N ALA A 290 -12.19 12.15 24.51
CA ALA A 290 -13.59 11.87 24.20
C ALA A 290 -14.04 12.59 22.93
N ARG A 291 -14.95 11.94 22.21
CA ARG A 291 -15.59 12.52 21.03
C ARG A 291 -16.31 13.82 21.38
N ILE A 292 -16.23 14.77 20.45
CA ILE A 292 -16.87 16.09 20.64
C ILE A 292 -18.40 15.97 20.61
N ASP A 293 -18.95 14.97 19.92
CA ASP A 293 -20.40 14.71 19.85
C ASP A 293 -20.96 13.91 21.02
N GLY A 294 -20.12 13.57 22.02
CA GLY A 294 -20.53 12.85 23.23
C GLY A 294 -20.95 11.40 23.04
N LYS A 295 -20.75 10.84 21.84
CA LYS A 295 -21.06 9.43 21.54
C LYS A 295 -19.88 8.53 21.90
N ASP A 296 -20.14 7.23 21.96
CA ASP A 296 -19.11 6.21 22.15
C ASP A 296 -18.06 6.28 21.02
N GLY A 297 -16.78 6.20 21.39
CA GLY A 297 -15.62 6.13 20.49
C GLY A 297 -14.44 6.95 20.94
#